data_AF-A0A9W4PH95-F1
#
_entry.id   AF-A0A9W4PH95-F1
#
_cell.length_a   1.000
_cell.length_b   1.000
_cell.length_c   1.000
_cell.angle_alpha   90.00
_cell.angle_beta   90.00
_cell.angle_gamma   90.00
#
_symmetry.space_group_name_H-M   'P 1'
#
loop_
_entity.id
_entity.type
_entity.pdbx_description
1 polymer ?
#
loop_
_entity_poly.entity_id
_entity_poly.type
_entity_poly.pdbx_seq_one_letter_code
_entity_poly.pdbx_strand_id
1 'polypeptide(L)'
;MTTRAPHRMSISQARNIIKLVAKRTGIKKSIHPHQLRHSYATNLLNNGAPLEVIQNLMGHEKSETTKIYAYLSGAMRRDLYRKYF
;
A
#
# COMPACT_ATOMS: atom_id res chain seq x y z
N MET A 1 -23.22 -29.69 -2.68
CA MET A 1 -22.30 -28.52 -2.68
C MET A 1 -21.92 -28.25 -1.23
N THR A 2 -20.66 -28.40 -0.84
CA THR A 2 -20.24 -28.18 0.54
C THR A 2 -19.96 -26.69 0.75
N THR A 3 -20.87 -26.01 1.44
CA THR A 3 -20.69 -24.61 1.83
C THR A 3 -19.66 -24.59 2.96
N ARG A 4 -18.45 -24.09 2.71
CA ARG A 4 -17.47 -23.85 3.77
C ARG A 4 -17.95 -22.66 4.61
N ALA A 5 -17.98 -22.82 5.93
CA ALA A 5 -18.26 -21.72 6.86
C ALA A 5 -17.26 -20.56 6.62
N PRO A 6 -17.71 -19.30 6.72
CA PRO A 6 -16.83 -18.14 6.55
C PRO A 6 -15.71 -18.18 7.60
N HIS A 7 -14.48 -18.10 7.13
CA HIS A 7 -13.28 -18.17 7.95
C HIS A 7 -12.33 -17.03 7.57
N ARG A 8 -11.61 -16.49 8.56
CA ARG A 8 -10.60 -15.45 8.36
C ARG A 8 -9.51 -15.95 7.42
N MET A 9 -9.42 -15.34 6.24
CA MET A 9 -8.42 -15.67 5.24
C MET A 9 -7.00 -15.57 5.82
N SER A 10 -6.21 -16.62 5.61
CA SER A 10 -4.78 -16.60 5.95
C SER A 10 -4.01 -15.66 5.02
N ILE A 11 -2.88 -15.13 5.49
CA ILE A 11 -1.98 -14.30 4.68
C ILE A 11 -1.50 -15.06 3.44
N SER A 12 -1.27 -16.37 3.57
CA SER A 12 -0.89 -17.24 2.44
C SER A 12 -1.98 -17.32 1.38
N GLN A 13 -3.25 -17.48 1.79
CA GLN A 13 -4.38 -17.46 0.87
C GLN A 13 -4.52 -16.11 0.16
N ALA A 14 -4.38 -14.99 0.89
CA ALA A 14 -4.42 -13.66 0.28
C ALA A 14 -3.31 -13.49 -0.79
N ARG A 15 -2.08 -13.93 -0.49
CA ARG A 15 -0.97 -13.92 -1.45
C ARG A 15 -1.26 -14.77 -2.68
N ASN A 16 -1.82 -15.96 -2.50
CA ASN A 16 -2.16 -16.86 -3.61
C ASN A 16 -3.25 -16.26 -4.50
N ILE A 17 -4.28 -15.64 -3.91
CA ILE A 17 -5.32 -14.93 -4.67
C ILE A 17 -4.71 -13.82 -5.53
N ILE A 18 -3.83 -12.99 -4.95
CA ILE A 18 -3.15 -11.90 -5.69
C ILE A 18 -2.31 -12.46 -6.84
N LYS A 19 -1.56 -13.56 -6.62
CA LYS A 19 -0.79 -14.22 -7.68
C LYS A 19 -1.68 -14.74 -8.82
N LEU A 20 -2.82 -15.34 -8.49
CA LEU A 20 -3.78 -15.83 -9.48
C LEU A 20 -4.36 -14.68 -10.32
N VAL A 21 -4.70 -13.56 -9.68
CA VAL A 21 -5.20 -12.35 -10.37
C VAL A 21 -4.10 -11.75 -11.26
N ALA A 22 -2.86 -11.67 -10.78
CA ALA A 22 -1.72 -11.19 -11.56
C ALA A 22 -1.49 -12.04 -12.83
N LYS A 23 -1.57 -13.37 -12.69
CA LYS A 23 -1.43 -14.30 -13.82
C LYS A 23 -2.56 -14.10 -14.85
N ARG A 24 -3.81 -13.91 -14.40
CA ARG A 24 -4.97 -13.70 -15.28
C ARG A 24 -4.91 -12.38 -16.05
N THR A 25 -4.26 -11.37 -15.49
CA THR A 25 -4.12 -10.03 -16.10
C THR A 25 -2.85 -9.87 -16.94
N GLY A 26 -2.03 -10.92 -17.07
CA GLY A 26 -0.80 -10.89 -17.84
C GLY A 26 0.35 -10.11 -17.19
N ILE A 27 0.23 -9.75 -15.90
CA ILE A 27 1.29 -9.04 -15.18
C ILE A 27 2.46 -10.00 -14.93
N LYS A 28 3.58 -9.75 -15.62
CA LYS A 28 4.80 -10.57 -15.50
C LYS A 28 5.59 -10.31 -14.21
N LYS A 29 5.35 -9.18 -13.55
CA LYS A 29 5.99 -8.84 -12.28
C LYS A 29 5.37 -9.66 -11.14
N SER A 30 6.21 -10.17 -10.24
CA SER A 30 5.73 -10.76 -8.99
C SER A 30 5.03 -9.68 -8.15
N ILE A 31 3.73 -9.84 -7.91
CA ILE A 31 2.91 -8.92 -7.11
C ILE A 31 2.56 -9.54 -5.75
N HIS A 32 2.70 -8.78 -4.67
CA HIS A 32 2.31 -9.19 -3.32
C HIS A 32 1.63 -8.04 -2.55
N PRO A 33 0.92 -8.31 -1.42
CA PRO A 33 0.13 -7.30 -0.70
C PRO A 33 0.88 -5.98 -0.43
N HIS A 34 2.15 -6.05 -0.01
CA HIS A 34 2.95 -4.86 0.26
C HIS A 34 3.17 -3.99 -0.99
N GLN A 35 3.39 -4.59 -2.17
CA GLN A 35 3.55 -3.82 -3.41
C GLN A 35 2.25 -3.11 -3.81
N LEU A 36 1.09 -3.73 -3.61
CA LEU A 36 -0.19 -3.06 -3.85
C LEU A 36 -0.37 -1.85 -2.92
N ARG A 37 0.04 -1.98 -1.65
CA ARG A 37 0.04 -0.89 -0.67
C ARG A 37 0.99 0.24 -1.08
N HIS A 38 2.19 -0.07 -1.58
CA HIS A 38 3.11 0.94 -2.12
C HIS A 38 2.56 1.64 -3.37
N SER A 39 1.97 0.88 -4.30
CA SER A 39 1.33 1.45 -5.48
C SER A 39 0.18 2.39 -5.12
N TYR A 40 -0.63 2.03 -4.11
CA TYR A 40 -1.69 2.88 -3.60
C TYR A 40 -1.16 4.19 -3.01
N ALA A 41 -0.15 4.12 -2.15
CA ALA A 41 0.49 5.30 -1.56
C ALA A 41 1.11 6.22 -2.62
N THR A 42 1.83 5.63 -3.58
CA THR A 42 2.45 6.35 -4.69
C THR A 42 1.39 7.02 -5.56
N ASN A 43 0.27 6.34 -5.83
CA ASN A 43 -0.83 6.90 -6.60
C ASN A 43 -1.45 8.11 -5.88
N LEU A 44 -1.71 8.02 -4.57
CA LEU A 44 -2.22 9.15 -3.80
C LEU A 44 -1.24 10.33 -3.82
N LEU A 45 0.05 10.05 -3.64
CA LEU A 45 1.09 11.07 -3.67
C LEU A 45 1.19 11.78 -5.03
N ASN A 46 1.16 11.02 -6.12
CA ASN A 46 1.19 11.56 -7.48
C ASN A 46 -0.03 12.43 -7.80
N ASN A 47 -1.18 12.11 -7.20
CA ASN A 47 -2.39 12.93 -7.29
C ASN A 47 -2.40 14.11 -6.30
N GLY A 48 -1.27 14.38 -5.63
CA GLY A 48 -1.11 15.54 -4.75
C GLY A 48 -1.67 15.37 -3.34
N ALA A 49 -2.09 14.16 -2.95
CA ALA A 49 -2.61 13.92 -1.62
C ALA A 49 -1.55 14.27 -0.54
N PRO A 50 -1.96 14.95 0.55
CA PRO A 50 -1.05 15.23 1.66
C PRO A 50 -0.52 13.94 2.29
N LEU A 51 0.75 13.95 2.70
CA LEU A 51 1.40 12.77 3.28
C LEU A 51 0.67 12.29 4.56
N GLU A 52 0.14 13.22 5.36
CA GLU A 52 -0.65 12.92 6.56
C GLU A 52 -1.91 12.11 6.23
N VAL A 53 -2.60 12.45 5.13
CA VAL A 53 -3.78 11.72 4.65
C VAL A 53 -3.39 10.32 4.20
N ILE A 54 -2.27 10.18 3.47
CA ILE A 54 -1.76 8.87 3.01
C ILE A 54 -1.39 7.99 4.22
N GLN A 55 -0.71 8.55 5.21
CA GLN A 55 -0.30 7.83 6.43
C GLN A 55 -1.50 7.36 7.25
N ASN A 56 -2.52 8.21 7.42
CA ASN A 56 -3.77 7.85 8.09
C ASN A 56 -4.50 6.73 7.35
N LEU A 57 -4.63 6.80 6.02
CA LEU A 57 -5.27 5.77 5.20
C LEU A 57 -4.52 4.43 5.23
N MET A 58 -3.23 4.44 5.54
CA MET A 58 -2.40 3.25 5.63
C MET A 58 -2.38 2.65 7.05
N GLY A 59 -2.91 3.34 8.07
CA GLY A 59 -3.17 2.76 9.39
C GLY A 59 -1.93 2.54 10.25
N HIS A 60 -0.98 3.47 10.25
CA HIS A 60 0.11 3.44 11.22
C HIS A 60 -0.34 4.09 12.55
N GLU A 61 -0.67 3.26 13.53
CA GLU A 61 -1.02 3.68 14.90
C GLU A 61 0.19 4.07 15.77
N LYS A 62 1.42 4.09 15.23
CA LYS A 62 2.59 4.69 15.91
C LYS A 62 3.61 5.22 14.90
N SER A 63 3.89 6.52 14.95
CA SER A 63 5.25 7.05 14.83
C SER A 63 5.32 8.47 15.38
N GLU A 64 6.21 8.73 16.32
CA GLU A 64 6.62 10.03 16.85
C GLU A 64 7.27 10.97 15.80
N THR A 65 6.92 10.86 14.51
CA THR A 65 7.54 11.63 13.42
C THR A 65 6.56 12.53 12.66
N THR A 66 5.45 12.93 13.31
CA THR A 66 4.34 13.64 12.65
C THR A 66 4.55 15.16 12.49
N LYS A 67 5.61 15.78 13.02
CA LYS A 67 5.72 17.25 12.98
C LYS A 67 6.64 17.83 11.89
N ILE A 68 7.48 17.03 11.25
CA ILE A 68 8.52 17.57 10.34
C ILE A 68 8.09 17.59 8.87
N TYR A 69 7.07 16.82 8.48
CA TYR A 69 6.74 16.61 7.07
C TYR A 69 5.59 17.48 6.53
N ALA A 70 4.93 18.26 7.40
CA ALA A 70 3.78 19.10 7.04
C ALA A 70 4.13 20.29 6.13
N TYR A 71 5.41 20.61 5.94
CA TYR A 71 5.85 21.84 5.25
C TYR A 71 6.72 21.60 4.00
N LEU A 72 6.64 20.42 3.40
CA LEU A 72 7.53 20.06 2.31
C LEU A 72 6.83 20.17 0.96
N SER A 73 7.35 21.09 0.14
CA SER A 73 6.93 21.34 -1.23
C SER A 73 7.08 20.08 -2.11
N GLY A 74 6.32 20.04 -3.21
CA GLY A 74 6.09 18.87 -4.07
C GLY A 74 7.29 17.98 -4.39
N ALA A 75 8.47 18.56 -4.64
CA ALA A 75 9.68 17.80 -4.98
C ALA A 75 10.24 17.01 -3.80
N MET A 76 10.26 17.60 -2.60
CA MET A 76 10.81 16.95 -1.41
C MET A 76 9.91 15.83 -0.88
N ARG A 77 8.59 15.90 -1.13
CA ARG A 77 7.62 14.84 -0.79
C ARG A 77 7.93 13.50 -1.48
N ARG A 78 8.35 13.55 -2.76
CA ARG A 78 8.64 12.34 -3.55
C ARG A 78 9.92 11.64 -3.08
N ASP A 79 10.97 12.42 -2.80
CA ASP A 79 12.25 11.88 -2.35
C ASP A 79 12.19 11.29 -0.94
N LEU A 80 11.39 11.89 -0.05
CA LEU A 80 11.18 11.36 1.30
C LEU A 80 10.39 10.06 1.30
N TYR A 81 9.37 9.90 0.45
CA TYR A 81 8.70 8.61 0.30
C TYR A 81 9.68 7.51 -0.12
N ARG A 82 10.51 7.77 -1.13
CA ARG A 82 11.55 6.82 -1.59
C ARG A 82 12.58 6.47 -0.52
N LYS A 83 12.79 7.36 0.47
CA LYS A 83 13.78 7.18 1.55
C LYS A 83 13.22 6.40 2.74
N TYR A 84 11.94 6.56 3.06
CA TYR A 84 11.32 5.97 4.25
C TYR A 84 10.39 4.77 3.96
N PHE A 85 10.04 4.54 2.69
CA PHE A 85 9.23 3.42 2.21
C PHE A 85 9.88 2.74 1.00
#